data_AF-A0A844XRB8-F1
#
_entry.id   AF-A0A844XRB8-F1
#
_cell.length_a   1.000
_cell.length_b   1.000
_cell.length_c   1.000
_cell.angle_alpha   90.00
_cell.angle_beta   90.00
_cell.angle_gamma   90.00
#
_symmetry.space_group_name_H-M   'P 1'
#
loop_
_entity.id
_entity.type
_entity.pdbx_description
1 polymer ?
#
loop_
_entity_poly.entity_id
_entity_poly.type
_entity_poly.pdbx_seq_one_letter_code
_entity_poly.pdbx_strand_id
1 'polypeptide(L)'
;MSASIHMLLAALLKVGAVAMIFNEVRGLVLAAPVLYGMWASGGTAMAIWLGICALGGIALSVIVPLFAYRKLDNFMKSKSEAKLA
;
A
#
# COMPACT_ATOMS: atom_id res chain seq x y z
N MET A 1 5.32 31.46 -9.67
CA MET A 1 4.46 30.39 -10.24
C MET A 1 5.00 28.98 -10.00
N SER A 2 6.30 28.71 -10.14
CA SER A 2 6.88 27.36 -9.89
C SER A 2 6.67 26.86 -8.44
N ALA A 3 6.90 27.69 -7.43
CA ALA A 3 6.78 27.30 -6.02
C ALA A 3 5.34 26.91 -5.61
N SER A 4 4.33 27.62 -6.11
CA SER A 4 2.92 27.37 -5.83
C SER A 4 2.47 26.00 -6.37
N ILE A 5 2.91 25.68 -7.60
CA ILE A 5 2.65 24.39 -8.24
C ILE A 5 3.35 23.26 -7.49
N HIS A 6 4.61 23.47 -7.08
CA HIS A 6 5.36 22.50 -6.28
C HIS A 6 4.68 22.18 -4.95
N MET A 7 4.20 23.20 -4.24
CA MET A 7 3.48 23.05 -2.97
C MET A 7 2.17 22.29 -3.15
N LEU A 8 1.41 22.62 -4.19
CA LEU A 8 0.15 21.95 -4.52
C LEU A 8 0.38 20.47 -4.85
N LEU A 9 1.39 20.17 -5.68
CA LEU A 9 1.72 18.80 -6.07
C LEU A 9 2.20 17.97 -4.87
N ALA A 10 3.03 18.55 -4.00
CA ALA A 10 3.49 17.90 -2.78
C ALA A 10 2.33 17.60 -1.81
N ALA A 11 1.38 18.52 -1.68
CA ALA A 11 0.17 18.31 -0.88
C ALA A 11 -0.71 17.21 -1.48
N LEU A 12 -0.95 17.24 -2.81
CA LEU A 12 -1.76 16.24 -3.51
C LEU A 12 -1.18 14.84 -3.40
N LEU A 13 0.14 14.69 -3.55
CA LEU A 13 0.82 13.40 -3.40
C LEU A 13 0.73 12.85 -1.98
N LYS A 14 0.87 13.71 -0.96
CA LYS A 14 0.70 13.30 0.44
C LYS A 14 -0.74 12.86 0.73
N VAL A 15 -1.73 13.65 0.29
CA VAL A 15 -3.15 13.32 0.45
C VAL A 15 -3.51 12.05 -0.32
N GLY A 16 -3.01 11.89 -1.54
CA GLY A 16 -3.21 10.70 -2.36
C GLY A 16 -2.60 9.44 -1.74
N ALA A 17 -1.41 9.55 -1.14
CA ALA A 17 -0.80 8.45 -0.40
C ALA A 17 -1.64 8.04 0.81
N VAL A 18 -2.13 9.01 1.59
CA VAL A 18 -3.02 8.75 2.74
C VAL A 18 -4.35 8.15 2.28
N ALA A 19 -4.95 8.68 1.21
CA ALA A 19 -6.19 8.18 0.64
C ALA A 19 -6.06 6.74 0.11
N MET A 20 -4.92 6.39 -0.51
CA MET A 20 -4.62 5.03 -0.95
C MET A 20 -4.62 4.06 0.25
N ILE A 21 -3.94 4.43 1.34
CA ILE A 21 -3.89 3.60 2.56
C ILE A 21 -5.30 3.36 3.11
N PHE A 22 -6.11 4.42 3.26
CA PHE A 22 -7.49 4.27 3.74
C PHE A 22 -8.36 3.40 2.83
N ASN A 23 -8.15 3.47 1.52
CA ASN A 23 -8.88 2.64 0.56
C ASN A 23 -8.54 1.15 0.69
N GLU A 24 -7.28 0.82 0.94
CA GLU A 24 -6.85 -0.57 1.18
C GLU A 24 -7.35 -1.09 2.54
N VAL A 25 -7.33 -0.26 3.59
CA VAL A 25 -7.91 -0.62 4.91
C VAL A 25 -9.40 -0.94 4.78
N ARG A 26 -10.15 -0.15 4.00
CA ARG A 26 -11.56 -0.44 3.68
C ARG A 26 -11.69 -1.81 3.00
N GLY A 27 -10.82 -2.13 2.04
CA GLY A 27 -10.79 -3.43 1.37
C GLY A 27 -10.54 -4.59 2.33
N LEU A 28 -9.64 -4.40 3.29
CA LEU A 28 -9.32 -5.41 4.32
C LEU A 28 -10.47 -5.62 5.30
N VAL A 29 -11.16 -4.55 5.70
CA VAL A 29 -12.38 -4.63 6.53
C VAL A 29 -13.52 -5.33 5.78
N LEU A 30 -13.70 -5.04 4.49
CA LEU A 30 -14.71 -5.69 3.64
C LEU A 30 -14.40 -7.18 3.38
N ALA A 31 -13.14 -7.61 3.51
CA ALA A 31 -12.76 -9.02 3.43
C ALA A 31 -13.18 -9.82 4.67
N ALA A 32 -13.31 -9.19 5.85
CA ALA A 32 -13.68 -9.85 7.10
C ALA A 32 -15.01 -10.66 7.04
N PRO A 33 -16.14 -10.11 6.53
CA PRO A 33 -17.38 -10.89 6.41
C PRO A 33 -17.29 -12.02 5.38
N VAL A 34 -16.47 -11.88 4.34
CA VAL A 34 -16.22 -12.96 3.35
C VAL A 34 -15.48 -14.12 4.01
N LEU A 35 -14.44 -13.82 4.80
CA LEU A 35 -13.70 -14.82 5.58
C LEU A 35 -14.59 -15.52 6.60
N TYR A 36 -15.45 -14.77 7.27
CA TYR A 36 -16.42 -15.33 8.22
C TYR A 36 -17.44 -16.24 7.53
N GLY A 37 -17.98 -15.84 6.37
CA GLY A 37 -18.89 -16.67 5.57
C GLY A 37 -18.22 -17.95 5.04
N MET A 38 -16.95 -17.87 4.69
CA MET A 38 -16.14 -19.03 4.29
C MET A 38 -15.90 -20.00 5.45
N TRP A 39 -15.64 -19.49 6.65
CA TRP A 39 -15.54 -20.30 7.86
C TRP A 39 -16.88 -20.96 8.22
N ALA A 40 -17.97 -20.18 8.19
CA ALA A 40 -19.31 -20.64 8.55
C ALA A 40 -19.91 -21.68 7.59
N SER A 41 -19.49 -21.71 6.32
CA SER A 41 -20.00 -22.64 5.29
C SER A 41 -19.37 -24.04 5.32
N GLY A 42 -18.62 -24.38 6.37
CA GLY A 42 -18.00 -25.69 6.56
C GLY A 42 -16.48 -25.68 6.56
N GLY A 43 -15.86 -24.51 6.42
CA GLY A 43 -14.48 -24.23 6.85
C GLY A 43 -13.45 -25.27 6.41
N THR A 44 -13.39 -25.60 5.12
CA THR A 44 -12.32 -26.47 4.63
C THR A 44 -10.98 -25.74 4.83
N ALA A 45 -9.90 -26.48 5.10
CA ALA A 45 -8.56 -25.90 5.24
C ALA A 45 -8.18 -25.02 4.03
N MET A 46 -8.70 -25.36 2.84
CA MET A 46 -8.56 -24.57 1.61
C MET A 46 -9.20 -23.17 1.71
N ALA A 47 -10.36 -23.04 2.36
CA ALA A 47 -11.04 -21.77 2.53
C ALA A 47 -10.25 -20.85 3.48
N ILE A 48 -9.77 -21.38 4.60
CA ILE A 48 -8.93 -20.60 5.54
C ILE A 48 -7.62 -20.18 4.84
N TRP A 49 -7.01 -21.07 4.05
CA TRP A 49 -5.82 -20.79 3.28
C TRP A 49 -6.02 -19.69 2.22
N LEU A 50 -7.09 -19.77 1.44
CA LEU A 50 -7.47 -18.74 0.47
C LEU A 50 -7.72 -17.39 1.16
N GLY A 51 -8.32 -17.41 2.34
CA GLY A 51 -8.52 -16.23 3.16
C GLY A 51 -7.22 -15.55 3.59
N ILE A 52 -6.25 -16.34 4.05
CA ILE A 52 -4.91 -15.84 4.41
C ILE A 52 -4.19 -15.32 3.17
N CYS A 53 -4.24 -16.01 2.03
CA CYS A 53 -3.64 -15.53 0.79
C CYS A 53 -4.27 -14.20 0.31
N ALA A 54 -5.59 -14.04 0.43
CA ALA A 54 -6.28 -12.80 0.08
C ALA A 54 -5.90 -11.64 1.01
N LEU A 55 -5.87 -11.86 2.33
CA LEU A 55 -5.40 -10.87 3.30
C LEU A 55 -3.93 -10.52 3.08
N GLY A 56 -3.09 -11.51 2.77
CA GLY A 56 -1.68 -11.32 2.43
C GLY A 56 -1.50 -10.49 1.16
N GLY A 57 -2.34 -10.69 0.14
CA GLY A 57 -2.33 -9.89 -1.09
C GLY A 57 -2.65 -8.41 -0.83
N ILE A 58 -3.64 -8.14 0.02
CA ILE A 58 -4.01 -6.77 0.43
C ILE A 58 -2.91 -6.15 1.30
N ALA A 59 -2.28 -6.92 2.19
CA ALA A 59 -1.15 -6.41 2.99
C ALA A 59 0.08 -6.11 2.11
N LEU A 60 0.37 -6.96 1.13
CA LEU A 60 1.48 -6.77 0.19
C LEU A 60 1.25 -5.60 -0.77
N SER A 61 0.00 -5.31 -1.16
CA SER A 61 -0.32 -4.15 -2.01
C SER A 61 0.11 -2.82 -1.38
N VAL A 62 0.16 -2.74 -0.04
CA VAL A 62 0.58 -1.54 0.71
C VAL A 62 2.06 -1.57 1.05
N ILE A 63 2.59 -2.73 1.47
CA ILE A 63 3.99 -2.88 1.87
C ILE A 63 4.94 -2.72 0.68
N VAL A 64 4.58 -3.27 -0.49
CA VAL A 64 5.45 -3.25 -1.67
C VAL A 64 5.71 -1.83 -2.18
N PRO A 65 4.70 -0.94 -2.36
CA PRO A 65 4.94 0.46 -2.71
C PRO A 65 5.77 1.22 -1.68
N LEU A 66 5.55 0.96 -0.39
CA LEU A 66 6.34 1.57 0.70
C LEU A 66 7.82 1.18 0.61
N PHE A 67 8.10 -0.09 0.32
CA PHE A 67 9.47 -0.58 0.15
C PHE A 67 10.10 -0.05 -1.15
N ALA A 68 9.34 -0.01 -2.24
CA ALA A 68 9.77 0.55 -3.52
C ALA A 68 10.11 2.03 -3.38
N TYR A 69 9.29 2.81 -2.65
CA TYR A 69 9.54 4.21 -2.36
C TYR A 69 10.85 4.40 -1.58
N ARG A 70 11.08 3.61 -0.51
CA ARG A 70 12.34 3.65 0.25
C ARG A 70 13.57 3.34 -0.61
N LYS A 71 13.47 2.35 -1.50
CA LYS A 71 14.57 1.97 -2.40
C LYS A 71 14.86 3.07 -3.43
N LEU A 72 13.80 3.70 -3.96
CA LEU A 72 13.92 4.81 -4.91
C LEU A 72 14.50 6.07 -4.25
N ASP A 73 14.08 6.40 -3.03
CA ASP A 73 14.62 7.54 -2.26
C ASP A 73 16.13 7.38 -2.00
N ASN A 74 16.55 6.19 -1.58
CA ASN A 74 17.97 5.87 -1.37
C ASN A 74 18.78 5.96 -2.67
N PHE A 75 18.22 5.51 -3.80
CA PHE A 75 18.87 5.59 -5.11
C PHE A 75 18.99 7.04 -5.62
N MET A 76 17.97 7.87 -5.38
CA MET A 76 18.01 9.28 -5.76
C MET A 76 19.01 10.06 -4.91
N LYS A 77 19.10 9.77 -3.60
CA LYS A 77 20.10 10.38 -2.70
C LYS A 77 21.53 10.05 -3.13
N SER A 78 21.84 8.78 -3.42
CA SER A 78 23.19 8.39 -3.86
C SER A 78 23.59 9.05 -5.18
N LYS A 79 22.64 9.22 -6.11
CA LYS A 79 22.88 9.91 -7.38
C LYS A 79 23.01 11.42 -7.23
N SER A 80 22.37 12.02 -6.22
CA SER A 80 22.52 13.43 -5.86
C SER A 80 23.90 13.71 -5.26
N GLU A 81 24.39 12.85 -4.37
CA GLU A 81 25.73 12.96 -3.78
C GLU A 81 26.84 12.77 -4.82
N ALA A 82 26.68 11.82 -5.75
CA ALA A 82 27.63 11.60 -6.85
C ALA A 82 27.68 12.72 -7.89
N LYS A 83 26.73 13.67 -7.87
CA LYS A 83 26.72 14.85 -8.76
C LYS A 83 27.33 16.09 -8.10
N LEU A 84 27.60 16.03 -6.79
CA LEU A 84 28.18 17.08 -5.97
C LEU A 84 29.66 16.82 -5.61
N ALA A 85 30.17 15.63 -5.90
CA ALA A 85 31.59 15.26 -5.87
C ALA A 85 32.22 15.40 -7.26
#